data_AF-A0A2W5V5J0-F1
#
_entry.id   AF-A0A2W5V5J0-F1
#
_cell.length_a   1.000
_cell.length_b   1.000
_cell.length_c   1.000
_cell.angle_alpha   90.00
_cell.angle_beta   90.00
_cell.angle_gamma   90.00
#
_symmetry.space_group_name_H-M   'P 1'
#
loop_
_entity.id
_entity.type
_entity.pdbx_description
1 polymer ?
#
loop_
_entity_poly.entity_id
_entity_poly.type
_entity_poly.pdbx_seq_one_letter_code
_entity_poly.pdbx_strand_id
1 'polypeptide(L)' 'MCVRVTCSKCGKPSWSGCGAHVEQVLAGVPMEARCACKRSSLLIPVLLVLAALFALNALRS' A
#
# COMPACT_ATOMS: atom_id res chain seq x y z
N MET A 1 -5.99 17.24 -0.45
CA MET A 1 -6.59 17.27 0.90
C MET A 1 -6.36 15.92 1.56
N CYS A 2 -5.66 15.85 2.71
CA CYS A 2 -5.51 14.59 3.44
C CYS A 2 -6.59 14.49 4.51
N VAL A 3 -7.19 13.31 4.66
CA VAL A 3 -8.31 13.09 5.58
C VAL A 3 -8.10 11.83 6.40
N ARG A 4 -8.61 11.83 7.63
CA ARG A 4 -8.63 10.66 8.50
C ARG A 4 -9.73 9.73 8.02
N VAL A 5 -9.41 8.47 7.82
CA VAL A 5 -10.36 7.43 7.37
C VAL A 5 -10.17 6.17 8.21
N THR A 6 -11.21 5.37 8.32
CA THR A 6 -11.12 4.06 8.97
C THR A 6 -10.70 3.02 7.94
N CYS A 7 -9.71 2.20 8.28
CA CYS A 7 -9.29 1.12 7.37
C CYS A 7 -10.39 0.05 7.28
N SER A 8 -10.85 -0.27 6.08
CA SER A 8 -11.85 -1.32 5.85
C SER A 8 -11.35 -2.73 6.18
N LYS A 9 -10.04 -2.96 6.21
CA LYS A 9 -9.45 -4.29 6.50
C LYS A 9 -9.31 -4.57 8.00
N CYS A 10 -8.91 -3.57 8.79
CA CYS A 10 -8.56 -3.77 10.20
C CYS A 10 -9.33 -2.87 11.17
N GLY A 11 -10.20 -1.98 10.69
CA GLY A 11 -11.00 -1.07 11.52
C GLY A 11 -10.20 0.04 12.22
N LYS A 12 -8.87 0.07 12.08
CA LYS A 12 -8.02 1.09 12.70
C LYS A 12 -8.02 2.42 11.94
N PRO A 13 -7.83 3.56 12.62
CA PRO A 13 -7.63 4.85 11.99
C PRO A 13 -6.42 4.85 11.06
N SER A 14 -6.62 5.42 9.88
CA SER A 14 -5.67 5.56 8.78
C SER A 14 -5.86 6.92 8.11
N TRP A 15 -5.09 7.18 7.04
CA TRP A 15 -5.22 8.39 6.24
C TRP A 15 -5.54 8.06 4.78
N SER A 16 -6.24 8.97 4.12
CA SER A 16 -6.37 9.02 2.66
C SER A 16 -5.84 10.35 2.14
N GLY A 17 -5.07 10.33 1.05
CA GLY A 17 -4.43 11.51 0.45
C GLY A 17 -2.94 11.30 0.15
N CYS A 18 -2.21 12.38 -0.10
CA CYS A 18 -0.83 12.34 -0.60
C CYS A 18 0.22 11.79 0.37
N GLY A 19 -0.09 11.64 1.65
CA GLY A 19 0.85 11.08 2.64
C GLY A 19 1.82 12.11 3.25
N ALA A 20 1.86 13.33 2.72
CA ALA A 20 2.66 14.41 3.31
C ALA A 20 2.12 14.89 4.68
N HIS A 21 0.82 14.70 4.93
CA HIS A 21 0.15 15.23 6.12
C HIS A 21 -0.34 14.13 7.09
N VAL A 22 0.30 12.95 7.07
CA VAL A 22 -0.15 11.80 7.89
C VAL A 22 -0.10 12.12 9.38
N GLU A 23 0.99 12.73 9.85
CA GLU A 23 1.15 13.06 11.27
C GLU A 23 0.14 14.11 11.74
N GLN A 24 -0.20 15.08 10.90
CA GLN A 24 -1.23 16.07 11.21
C GLN A 24 -2.63 15.45 11.22
N VAL A 25 -2.94 14.57 10.26
CA VAL A 25 -4.24 13.89 10.16
C VAL A 25 -4.43 12.88 11.29
N LEU A 26 -3.37 12.22 11.74
CA LEU A 26 -3.36 11.24 12.83
C LEU A 26 -2.87 11.83 14.16
N ALA A 27 -2.87 13.16 14.30
CA ALA A 27 -2.56 13.82 15.56
C ALA A 27 -3.48 13.29 16.67
N GLY A 28 -2.87 12.91 17.80
CA GLY A 28 -3.56 12.30 18.96
C GLY A 28 -3.85 10.80 18.84
N VAL A 29 -3.54 10.15 17.72
CA VAL A 29 -3.65 8.68 17.58
C VAL A 29 -2.29 8.04 17.89
N PRO A 30 -2.17 7.24 18.96
CA PRO A 30 -0.92 6.55 19.28
C PRO A 30 -0.56 5.56 18.18
N MET A 31 0.75 5.33 17.96
CA MET A 31 1.25 4.49 16.86
C MET A 31 0.64 3.09 16.84
N GLU A 32 0.37 2.51 18.01
CA GLU A 32 -0.22 1.18 18.18
C GLU A 32 -1.71 1.10 17.77
N ALA A 33 -2.43 2.23 17.85
CA ALA A 33 -3.79 2.37 17.37
C ALA A 33 -3.89 2.68 15.87
N ARG A 34 -2.78 3.00 15.18
CA ARG A 34 -2.79 3.31 13.74
C ARG A 34 -2.86 2.04 12.89
N CYS A 35 -3.39 2.17 11.68
CA CYS A 35 -3.40 1.09 10.70
C CYS A 35 -1.98 0.72 10.25
N ALA A 36 -1.62 -0.56 10.38
CA ALA A 36 -0.33 -1.13 9.94
C ALA A 36 -0.47 -2.07 8.72
N CYS A 37 -1.62 -2.07 8.04
CA CYS A 37 -1.82 -2.96 6.89
C CYS A 37 -0.84 -2.61 5.76
N LYS A 38 -0.06 -3.60 5.30
CA LYS A 38 0.76 -3.45 4.09
C LYS A 38 -0.18 -3.10 2.93
N ARG A 39 0.03 -1.96 2.29
CA ARG A 39 -0.62 -1.65 1.02
C ARG A 39 -0.09 -2.67 0.03
N SER A 40 -0.97 -3.49 -0.53
CA SER A 40 -0.61 -4.52 -1.50
C SER A 40 0.14 -3.85 -2.65
N SER A 41 1.47 -3.93 -2.64
CA SER A 41 2.30 -3.41 -3.72
C SER A 41 2.31 -4.47 -4.81
N LEU A 42 1.45 -4.26 -5.82
CA LEU A 42 1.35 -5.16 -6.97
C LEU A 42 2.57 -5.08 -7.90
N LEU A 43 3.53 -4.19 -7.61
CA LEU A 43 4.75 -4.04 -8.41
C LEU A 43 5.59 -5.33 -8.48
N ILE A 44 5.80 -6.00 -7.35
CA ILE A 44 6.60 -7.23 -7.29
C ILE A 44 5.95 -8.38 -8.08
N PRO A 45 4.66 -8.73 -7.88
CA PRO A 45 4.04 -9.81 -8.65
C PRO A 45 3.92 -9.47 -10.14
N VAL A 46 3.69 -8.20 -10.52
CA VAL A 46 3.66 -7.78 -11.92
C VAL A 46 5.03 -7.96 -12.57
N LEU A 47 6.11 -7.56 -11.89
CA LEU A 47 7.48 -7.71 -12.41
C LEU A 47 7.85 -9.18 -12.62
N LEU A 48 7.45 -10.07 -11.69
CA LEU A 48 7.68 -11.50 -11.79
C LEU A 48 6.95 -12.13 -12.99
N VAL A 49 5.70 -11.74 -13.21
CA VAL A 49 4.92 -12.21 -14.37
C VAL A 49 5.55 -11.74 -15.69
N LEU A 50 5.98 -10.47 -15.77
CA LEU A 50 6.64 -9.93 -16.96
C LEU A 50 7.99 -10.63 -17.24
N ALA A 51 8.79 -10.89 -16.21
CA ALA A 51 10.04 -11.62 -16.34
C ALA A 51 9.82 -13.07 -16.80
N ALA A 52 8.81 -13.75 -16.26
CA ALA A 52 8.44 -15.10 -16.67
C ALA A 52 7.97 -15.16 -18.13
N LEU A 53 7.16 -14.19 -18.57
CA LEU A 53 6.73 -14.08 -19.97
C LEU A 53 7.90 -13.82 -20.92
N PHE A 54 8.84 -12.97 -20.52
CA PHE A 54 10.05 -12.70 -21.30
C PHE A 54 10.94 -13.95 -21.42
N ALA A 55 11.13 -14.68 -20.31
CA ALA A 55 11.86 -15.94 -20.32
C ALA A 55 11.19 -16.99 -21.22
N LEU A 56 9.87 -17.14 -21.13
CA LEU A 56 9.10 -18.06 -22.00
C LEU A 56 9.23 -17.72 -23.48
N ASN A 57 9.27 -16.44 -23.83
CA ASN A 57 9.48 -16.01 -25.22
C ASN A 57 10.92 -16.29 -25.70
N ALA A 58 11.92 -16.13 -24.84
CA ALA A 58 13.31 -16.43 -25.14
C ALA A 58 13.57 -17.93 -25.35
N LEU A 59 12.83 -18.82 -24.66
CA LEU A 59 12.90 -20.28 -24.89
C LEU A 59 12.23 -20.74 -26.20
N ARG A 60 11.41 -19.87 -26.82
CA ARG A 60 10.67 -20.18 -28.04
C ARG A 60 11.34 -19.62 -29.31
N SER A 61 12.43 -18.86 -29.12
CA SER A 61 13.29 -18.27 -30.16
C SER A 61 14.55 -19.12 -30.33
#